data_AF-A0A923BJJ7-F1
#
_entry.id   AF-A0A923BJJ7-F1
#
_cell.length_a   1.000
_cell.length_b   1.000
_cell.length_c   1.000
_cell.angle_alpha   90.00
_cell.angle_beta   90.00
_cell.angle_gamma   90.00
#
_symmetry.space_group_name_H-M   'P 1'
#
loop_
_entity.id
_entity.type
_entity.pdbx_description
1 polymer ?
#
loop_
_entity_poly.entity_id
_entity_poly.type
_entity_poly.pdbx_seq_one_letter_code
_entity_poly.pdbx_strand_id
1 'polypeptide(L)'
;MGAQRGGTATSGTRNHGFAQRPPAQGRSGAARRCAAALAAAGLAAAGCNTAPAGDTGGLIPVTERTGADRFDPAADSVTLLEFADASGQELSDAFLTLPTIAQSQFRVVIEVGSIQNNTRTPSSDFAAVQRRVFLTLAQSDLVRKGARVVETRARVSRDVANANDPFGQGDAGSVSGLDQYPLGSTYFLQGTFSELSRGGSFQSTYLFDVTLTNAQTREIVYAKQIVAKQLR
;
A
#
# COMPACT_ATOMS: atom_id res chain seq x y z
N MET A 1 46.55 -39.19 1.05
CA MET A 1 46.61 -39.95 -0.21
C MET A 1 45.20 -40.37 -0.57
N GLY A 2 44.71 -40.03 -1.76
CA GLY A 2 43.35 -40.35 -2.21
C GLY A 2 42.75 -39.21 -3.04
N ALA A 3 43.15 -39.15 -4.31
CA ALA A 3 42.65 -38.22 -5.31
C ALA A 3 41.54 -38.88 -6.15
N GLN A 4 40.53 -38.10 -6.55
CA GLN A 4 39.68 -38.27 -7.75
C GLN A 4 38.71 -37.07 -7.78
N ARG A 5 38.87 -36.03 -8.63
CA ARG A 5 38.61 -35.89 -10.07
C ARG A 5 37.20 -36.27 -10.54
N GLY A 6 36.47 -35.27 -11.05
CA GLY A 6 35.70 -35.39 -12.30
C GLY A 6 34.23 -34.96 -12.26
N GLY A 7 33.81 -34.09 -13.19
CA GLY A 7 32.41 -33.90 -13.57
C GLY A 7 31.99 -32.43 -13.73
N THR A 8 32.50 -31.71 -14.73
CA THR A 8 31.84 -31.37 -16.01
C THR A 8 30.59 -30.49 -15.91
N ALA A 9 30.73 -29.32 -16.55
CA ALA A 9 29.76 -28.24 -16.70
C ALA A 9 28.58 -28.59 -17.63
N THR A 10 27.44 -27.94 -17.37
CA THR A 10 26.42 -27.63 -18.39
C THR A 10 25.88 -26.22 -18.15
N SER A 11 26.52 -25.26 -18.83
CA SER A 11 26.05 -23.88 -18.98
C SER A 11 24.86 -23.86 -19.94
N GLY A 12 23.64 -23.78 -19.40
CA GLY A 12 22.41 -23.63 -20.17
C GLY A 12 22.06 -22.16 -20.38
N THR A 13 22.64 -21.53 -21.40
CA THR A 13 22.29 -20.18 -21.84
C THR A 13 20.94 -20.21 -22.57
N ARG A 14 19.83 -19.96 -21.87
CA ARG A 14 18.51 -19.77 -22.53
C ARG A 14 18.41 -18.35 -23.07
N ASN A 15 18.60 -18.27 -24.38
CA ASN A 15 18.36 -17.11 -25.22
C ASN A 15 16.84 -16.91 -25.36
N HIS A 16 16.25 -16.01 -24.59
CA HIS A 16 14.86 -15.60 -24.79
C HIS A 16 14.82 -14.55 -25.90
N GLY A 17 14.33 -14.97 -27.06
CA GLY A 17 14.13 -14.12 -28.22
C GLY A 17 13.21 -12.94 -27.89
N PHE A 18 13.76 -11.73 -28.03
CA PHE A 18 12.99 -10.52 -28.15
C PHE A 18 12.21 -10.56 -29.46
N ALA A 19 10.90 -10.82 -29.38
CA ALA A 19 9.98 -10.56 -30.47
C ALA A 19 9.93 -9.05 -30.71
N GLN A 20 10.58 -8.62 -31.79
CA GLN A 20 10.52 -7.27 -32.30
C GLN A 20 9.07 -6.95 -32.69
N ARG A 21 8.45 -6.00 -31.98
CA ARG A 21 7.18 -5.40 -32.40
C ARG A 21 7.41 -4.53 -33.65
N PRO A 22 6.57 -4.63 -34.68
CA PRO A 22 6.70 -3.80 -35.88
C PRO A 22 6.43 -2.31 -35.59
N PRO A 23 7.04 -1.39 -36.34
CA PRO A 23 6.78 0.05 -36.23
C PRO A 23 5.37 0.38 -36.73
N ALA A 24 4.64 1.18 -35.95
CA ALA A 24 3.36 1.73 -36.35
C ALA A 24 3.55 2.65 -37.57
N GLN A 25 3.03 2.20 -38.72
CA GLN A 25 2.95 2.97 -39.94
C GLN A 25 1.98 4.13 -39.78
N GLY A 26 2.43 5.30 -40.20
CA GLY A 26 1.68 6.54 -40.16
C GLY A 26 0.42 6.52 -41.01
N ARG A 27 -0.55 7.32 -40.57
CA ARG A 27 -1.60 7.85 -41.43
C ARG A 27 -1.63 9.36 -41.29
N SER A 28 -0.84 9.97 -42.16
CA SER A 28 -0.98 11.35 -42.59
C SER A 28 -2.26 11.46 -43.41
N GLY A 29 -3.31 12.02 -42.81
CA GLY A 29 -4.55 12.41 -43.49
C GLY A 29 -4.62 13.92 -43.58
N ALA A 30 -4.16 14.46 -44.70
CA ALA A 30 -4.19 15.87 -45.00
C ALA A 30 -5.59 16.34 -45.44
N ALA A 31 -5.91 17.56 -45.01
CA ALA A 31 -6.48 18.64 -45.83
C ALA A 31 -8.01 18.82 -45.96
N ARG A 32 -8.38 20.10 -45.72
CA ARG A 32 -9.40 20.93 -46.39
C ARG A 32 -10.84 20.76 -45.89
N ARG A 33 -11.67 21.81 -45.73
CA ARG A 33 -11.57 23.27 -45.89
C ARG A 33 -12.95 23.84 -45.46
N CYS A 34 -12.96 25.14 -45.10
CA CYS A 34 -14.06 26.10 -45.30
C CYS A 34 -15.43 25.85 -44.61
N ALA A 35 -15.80 26.72 -43.67
CA ALA A 35 -16.78 27.77 -43.93
C ALA A 35 -16.92 28.70 -42.71
N ALA A 36 -16.82 30.01 -42.97
CA ALA A 36 -17.11 31.10 -42.06
C ALA A 36 -18.59 31.52 -42.18
N ALA A 37 -19.23 31.87 -41.07
CA ALA A 37 -20.35 32.82 -40.94
C ALA A 37 -20.62 32.99 -39.42
N LEU A 38 -20.20 34.06 -38.71
CA LEU A 38 -20.66 35.46 -38.67
C LEU A 38 -22.12 35.64 -38.21
N ALA A 39 -22.28 36.50 -37.18
CA ALA A 39 -23.48 37.02 -36.51
C ALA A 39 -24.00 36.16 -35.33
N ALA A 40 -24.37 36.68 -34.16
CA ALA A 40 -24.70 38.05 -33.77
C ALA A 40 -24.43 38.27 -32.26
N ALA A 41 -24.17 39.54 -31.94
CA ALA A 41 -23.99 40.08 -30.61
C ALA A 41 -25.25 39.95 -29.74
N GLY A 42 -25.02 39.56 -28.48
CA GLY A 42 -26.00 39.58 -27.41
C GLY A 42 -25.29 39.72 -26.06
N LEU A 43 -24.66 40.88 -25.84
CA LEU A 43 -24.22 41.32 -24.51
C LEU A 43 -25.46 41.64 -23.65
N ALA A 44 -25.70 40.85 -22.61
CA ALA A 44 -26.28 41.29 -21.35
C ALA A 44 -25.87 40.25 -20.29
N ALA A 45 -24.79 40.48 -19.55
CA ALA A 45 -24.83 41.24 -18.30
C ALA A 45 -25.79 40.62 -17.26
N ALA A 46 -25.53 39.37 -16.90
CA ALA A 46 -25.87 38.81 -15.60
C ALA A 46 -24.73 37.89 -15.15
N GLY A 47 -23.54 38.48 -15.01
CA GLY A 47 -22.45 37.87 -14.25
C GLY A 47 -22.81 37.89 -12.78
N CYS A 48 -23.79 37.06 -12.39
CA CYS A 48 -24.03 36.75 -11.00
C CYS A 48 -22.74 36.13 -10.49
N ASN A 49 -22.05 36.88 -9.64
CA ASN A 49 -21.02 36.38 -8.74
C ASN A 49 -21.66 35.28 -7.88
N THR A 50 -21.81 34.07 -8.39
CA THR A 50 -21.81 32.87 -7.55
C THR A 50 -20.38 32.72 -7.08
N ALA A 51 -19.99 33.57 -6.11
CA ALA A 51 -18.86 33.28 -5.25
C ALA A 51 -19.11 31.84 -4.75
N PRO A 52 -18.18 30.89 -4.98
CA PRO A 52 -18.36 29.53 -4.50
C PRO A 52 -18.71 29.65 -3.02
N ALA A 53 -19.90 29.15 -2.67
CA ALA A 53 -20.34 29.13 -1.29
C ALA A 53 -19.34 28.24 -0.56
N GLY A 54 -18.40 28.87 0.15
CA GLY A 54 -17.50 28.13 1.02
C GLY A 54 -18.35 27.44 2.07
N ASP A 55 -18.03 26.18 2.37
CA ASP A 55 -18.67 25.48 3.48
C ASP A 55 -18.55 26.35 4.73
N THR A 56 -19.68 26.74 5.30
CA THR A 56 -19.83 27.75 6.37
C THR A 56 -19.29 27.30 7.74
N GLY A 57 -18.30 26.40 7.76
CA GLY A 57 -17.78 25.75 8.96
C GLY A 57 -18.59 24.50 9.32
N GLY A 58 -17.89 23.40 9.55
CA GLY A 58 -18.48 22.11 9.88
C GLY A 58 -17.46 20.97 9.81
N LEU A 59 -17.89 19.76 10.16
CA LEU A 59 -17.14 18.54 9.91
C LEU A 59 -17.27 18.18 8.42
N ILE A 60 -16.16 18.10 7.71
CA ILE A 60 -16.13 17.63 6.33
C ILE A 60 -16.15 16.08 6.34
N PRO A 61 -17.00 15.42 5.54
CA PRO A 61 -16.98 13.97 5.45
C PRO A 61 -15.61 13.44 5.04
N VAL A 62 -15.15 12.35 5.66
CA VAL A 62 -13.82 11.75 5.39
C VAL A 62 -13.67 11.19 3.97
N THR A 63 -14.76 11.08 3.22
CA THR A 63 -14.79 10.61 1.82
C THR A 63 -14.82 11.75 0.81
N GLU A 64 -14.92 12.99 1.28
CA GLU A 64 -15.03 14.16 0.42
C GLU A 64 -13.66 14.84 0.28
N ARG A 65 -13.33 15.22 -0.96
CA ARG A 65 -12.11 15.97 -1.24
C ARG A 65 -12.37 17.45 -1.06
N THR A 66 -11.51 18.12 -0.31
CA THR A 66 -11.57 19.57 -0.17
C THR A 66 -10.84 20.27 -1.33
N GLY A 67 -11.14 21.55 -1.52
CA GLY A 67 -10.39 22.37 -2.49
C GLY A 67 -8.89 22.45 -2.17
N ALA A 68 -8.50 22.30 -0.91
CA ALA A 68 -7.09 22.29 -0.49
C ALA A 68 -6.36 21.01 -0.95
N ASP A 69 -7.02 19.86 -0.85
CA ASP A 69 -6.46 18.56 -1.27
C ASP A 69 -6.12 18.52 -2.77
N ARG A 70 -6.81 19.33 -3.57
CA ARG A 70 -6.60 19.41 -5.03
C ARG A 70 -5.22 19.96 -5.41
N PHE A 71 -4.65 20.83 -4.59
CA PHE A 71 -3.39 21.50 -4.89
C PHE A 71 -2.21 20.90 -4.12
N ASP A 72 -2.46 19.97 -3.19
CA ASP A 72 -1.41 19.33 -2.41
C ASP A 72 -0.65 18.30 -3.28
N PRO A 73 0.68 18.41 -3.41
CA PRO A 73 1.49 17.40 -4.10
C PRO A 73 1.53 16.04 -3.37
N ALA A 74 1.09 15.96 -2.12
CA ALA A 74 0.96 14.73 -1.35
C ALA A 74 -0.12 13.80 -1.93
N ALA A 75 -0.24 12.63 -1.30
CA ALA A 75 -1.29 11.70 -1.63
C ALA A 75 -2.64 12.19 -1.07
N ASP A 76 -3.70 12.02 -1.85
CA ASP A 76 -5.05 12.34 -1.39
C ASP A 76 -5.45 11.39 -0.26
N SER A 77 -5.86 11.94 0.88
CA SER A 77 -6.17 11.18 2.08
C SER A 77 -7.29 10.15 1.84
N VAL A 78 -8.31 10.51 1.05
CA VAL A 78 -9.40 9.61 0.66
C VAL A 78 -8.86 8.42 -0.13
N THR A 79 -8.05 8.70 -1.17
CA THR A 79 -7.42 7.66 -2.00
C THR A 79 -6.53 6.73 -1.17
N LEU A 80 -5.78 7.26 -0.21
CA LEU A 80 -4.94 6.47 0.69
C LEU A 80 -5.77 5.54 1.59
N LEU A 81 -6.90 6.02 2.11
CA LEU A 81 -7.79 5.23 2.96
C LEU A 81 -8.49 4.13 2.16
N GLU A 82 -9.01 4.44 0.97
CA GLU A 82 -9.58 3.44 0.06
C GLU A 82 -8.55 2.38 -0.32
N PHE A 83 -7.32 2.79 -0.58
CA PHE A 83 -6.22 1.88 -0.85
C PHE A 83 -5.88 0.99 0.35
N ALA A 84 -5.90 1.54 1.56
CA ALA A 84 -5.69 0.79 2.79
C ALA A 84 -6.77 -0.28 3.00
N ASP A 85 -8.04 0.07 2.75
CA ASP A 85 -9.17 -0.85 2.85
C ASP A 85 -9.08 -1.97 1.81
N ALA A 86 -8.83 -1.61 0.55
CA ALA A 86 -8.62 -2.59 -0.53
C ALA A 86 -7.44 -3.53 -0.21
N SER A 87 -6.33 -2.99 0.30
CA SER A 87 -5.15 -3.78 0.68
C SER A 87 -5.45 -4.74 1.83
N GLY A 88 -6.15 -4.28 2.87
CA GLY A 88 -6.53 -5.11 4.01
C GLY A 88 -7.49 -6.24 3.62
N GLN A 89 -8.46 -5.95 2.75
CA GLN A 89 -9.39 -6.96 2.22
C GLN A 89 -8.66 -7.99 1.36
N GLU A 90 -7.84 -7.55 0.42
CA GLU A 90 -7.10 -8.42 -0.48
C GLU A 90 -6.12 -9.34 0.25
N LEU A 91 -5.44 -8.83 1.29
CA LEU A 91 -4.58 -9.64 2.15
C LEU A 91 -5.39 -10.66 2.96
N SER A 92 -6.56 -10.27 3.47
CA SER A 92 -7.45 -11.17 4.21
C SER A 92 -7.90 -12.35 3.35
N ASP A 93 -8.29 -12.07 2.10
CA ASP A 93 -8.73 -13.10 1.16
C ASP A 93 -7.57 -14.02 0.76
N ALA A 94 -6.37 -13.45 0.55
CA ALA A 94 -5.19 -14.23 0.23
C ALA A 94 -4.81 -15.21 1.35
N PHE A 95 -4.90 -14.83 2.62
CA PHE A 95 -4.51 -15.69 3.74
C PHE A 95 -5.29 -17.00 3.84
N LEU A 96 -6.56 -17.02 3.41
CA LEU A 96 -7.33 -18.26 3.35
C LEU A 96 -6.85 -19.24 2.28
N THR A 97 -6.19 -18.73 1.25
CA THR A 97 -5.71 -19.56 0.14
C THR A 97 -4.36 -20.20 0.43
N LEU A 98 -3.66 -19.72 1.47
CA LEU A 98 -2.35 -20.24 1.86
C LEU A 98 -2.50 -21.60 2.56
N PRO A 99 -1.97 -22.71 1.99
CA PRO A 99 -2.11 -24.03 2.58
C PRO A 99 -1.57 -24.12 4.01
N THR A 100 -0.48 -23.39 4.30
CA THR A 100 0.16 -23.32 5.61
C THR A 100 -0.74 -22.72 6.70
N ILE A 101 -1.72 -21.90 6.32
CA ILE A 101 -2.70 -21.30 7.23
C ILE A 101 -3.99 -22.13 7.22
N ALA A 102 -4.51 -22.43 6.03
CA ALA A 102 -5.80 -23.10 5.85
C ALA A 102 -5.82 -24.55 6.35
N GLN A 103 -4.70 -25.27 6.22
CA GLN A 103 -4.58 -26.67 6.63
C GLN A 103 -4.01 -26.84 8.05
N SER A 104 -3.65 -25.74 8.71
CA SER A 104 -3.14 -25.79 10.08
C SER A 104 -4.24 -26.23 11.05
N GLN A 105 -3.90 -27.18 11.93
CA GLN A 105 -4.82 -27.62 13.00
C GLN A 105 -5.03 -26.54 14.07
N PHE A 106 -4.08 -25.60 14.18
CA PHE A 106 -4.10 -24.52 15.16
C PHE A 106 -4.09 -23.17 14.46
N ARG A 107 -4.60 -22.14 15.15
CA ARG A 107 -4.50 -20.76 14.66
C ARG A 107 -3.03 -20.36 14.59
N VAL A 108 -2.60 -19.90 13.42
CA VAL A 108 -1.26 -19.33 13.25
C VAL A 108 -1.21 -17.94 13.87
N VAL A 109 -0.02 -17.47 14.22
CA VAL A 109 0.21 -16.10 14.69
C VAL A 109 0.80 -15.31 13.54
N ILE A 110 0.18 -14.19 13.19
CA ILE A 110 0.70 -13.23 12.21
C ILE A 110 1.17 -12.00 12.99
N GLU A 111 2.48 -11.88 13.15
CA GLU A 111 3.10 -10.68 13.71
C GLU A 111 3.24 -9.63 12.60
N VAL A 112 2.54 -8.52 12.76
CA VAL A 112 2.62 -7.39 11.83
C VAL A 112 3.87 -6.60 12.16
N GLY A 113 4.85 -6.69 11.25
CA GLY A 113 6.12 -5.99 11.33
C GLY A 113 6.03 -4.55 10.85
N SER A 114 7.21 -3.96 10.61
CA SER A 114 7.30 -2.61 10.06
C SER A 114 6.87 -2.58 8.60
N ILE A 115 6.04 -1.60 8.26
CA ILE A 115 5.82 -1.19 6.88
C ILE A 115 6.71 0.03 6.62
N GLN A 116 7.58 -0.04 5.62
CA GLN A 116 8.46 1.07 5.26
C GLN A 116 7.73 2.07 4.36
N ASN A 117 7.89 3.37 4.62
CA ASN A 117 7.35 4.43 3.78
C ASN A 117 8.44 4.97 2.85
N ASN A 118 8.33 4.64 1.56
CA ASN A 118 9.19 5.12 0.47
C ASN A 118 8.39 6.04 -0.48
N THR A 119 7.42 6.77 0.06
CA THR A 119 6.58 7.74 -0.68
C THR A 119 6.85 9.16 -0.20
N ARG A 120 6.21 10.14 -0.84
CA ARG A 120 6.18 11.52 -0.33
C ARG A 120 5.06 11.77 0.70
N THR A 121 4.29 10.75 1.06
CA THR A 121 3.21 10.86 2.03
C THR A 121 3.77 11.19 3.41
N PRO A 122 3.20 12.20 4.12
CA PRO A 122 3.58 12.52 5.48
C PRO A 122 3.53 11.30 6.42
N SER A 123 4.42 11.27 7.41
CA SER A 123 4.51 10.13 8.35
C SER A 123 3.24 9.92 9.16
N SER A 124 2.49 10.99 9.46
CA SER A 124 1.18 10.93 10.12
C SER A 124 0.16 10.14 9.31
N ASP A 125 0.06 10.45 8.02
CA ASP A 125 -0.96 9.91 7.14
C ASP A 125 -0.62 8.46 6.79
N PHE A 126 0.68 8.19 6.57
CA PHE A 126 1.17 6.83 6.41
C PHE A 126 0.89 5.96 7.65
N ALA A 127 1.07 6.49 8.86
CA ALA A 127 0.72 5.76 10.08
C ALA A 127 -0.77 5.43 10.16
N ALA A 128 -1.63 6.35 9.68
CA ALA A 128 -3.08 6.10 9.58
C ALA A 128 -3.39 4.97 8.57
N VAL A 129 -2.75 4.98 7.39
CA VAL A 129 -2.85 3.91 6.39
C VAL A 129 -2.42 2.56 6.97
N GLN A 130 -1.24 2.50 7.60
CA GLN A 130 -0.74 1.28 8.24
C GLN A 130 -1.73 0.75 9.30
N ARG A 131 -2.25 1.64 10.15
CA ARG A 131 -3.24 1.27 11.18
C ARG A 131 -4.52 0.77 10.56
N ARG A 132 -4.99 1.38 9.46
CA ARG A 132 -6.22 0.97 8.77
C ARG A 132 -6.08 -0.42 8.16
N VAL A 133 -4.98 -0.70 7.43
CA VAL A 133 -4.68 -2.05 6.90
C VAL A 133 -4.70 -3.09 8.02
N PHE A 134 -4.05 -2.78 9.14
CA PHE A 134 -4.01 -3.67 10.31
C PHE A 134 -5.41 -3.93 10.89
N LEU A 135 -6.22 -2.88 11.08
CA LEU A 135 -7.57 -3.01 11.62
C LEU A 135 -8.45 -3.86 10.70
N THR A 136 -8.41 -3.63 9.38
CA THR A 136 -9.16 -4.41 8.40
C THR A 136 -8.75 -5.88 8.45
N LEU A 137 -7.46 -6.17 8.52
CA LEU A 137 -6.94 -7.54 8.69
C LEU A 137 -7.41 -8.20 9.99
N ALA A 138 -7.33 -7.49 11.11
CA ALA A 138 -7.70 -8.01 12.43
C ALA A 138 -9.21 -8.22 12.59
N GLN A 139 -10.03 -7.40 11.91
CA GLN A 139 -11.49 -7.46 11.93
C GLN A 139 -12.05 -8.49 10.94
N SER A 140 -11.27 -8.91 9.94
CA SER A 140 -11.70 -9.92 8.98
C SER A 140 -12.03 -11.25 9.67
N ASP A 141 -13.29 -11.69 9.58
CA ASP A 141 -13.74 -12.97 10.15
C ASP A 141 -13.00 -14.17 9.56
N LEU A 142 -12.54 -14.03 8.32
CA LEU A 142 -11.75 -15.03 7.61
C LEU A 142 -10.40 -15.21 8.29
N VAL A 143 -9.71 -14.11 8.57
CA VAL A 143 -8.43 -14.11 9.29
C VAL A 143 -8.63 -14.62 10.71
N ARG A 144 -9.67 -14.17 11.43
CA ARG A 144 -9.93 -14.59 12.83
C ARG A 144 -10.17 -16.09 12.99
N LYS A 145 -10.63 -16.79 11.95
CA LYS A 145 -10.81 -18.25 11.97
C LYS A 145 -9.47 -18.99 11.92
N GLY A 146 -8.56 -18.59 11.03
CA GLY A 146 -7.29 -19.30 10.77
C GLY A 146 -6.06 -18.71 11.46
N ALA A 147 -6.10 -17.45 11.88
CA ALA A 147 -4.95 -16.71 12.37
C ALA A 147 -5.30 -15.75 13.52
N ARG A 148 -4.30 -15.48 14.35
CA ARG A 148 -4.29 -14.40 15.34
C ARG A 148 -3.32 -13.34 14.86
N VAL A 149 -3.85 -12.16 14.51
CA VAL A 149 -3.03 -11.01 14.14
C VAL A 149 -2.56 -10.33 15.43
N VAL A 150 -1.25 -10.11 15.56
CA VAL A 150 -0.64 -9.45 16.70
C VAL A 150 0.36 -8.40 16.23
N GLU A 151 0.56 -7.36 17.03
CA GLU A 151 1.60 -6.36 16.75
C GLU A 151 2.93 -6.82 17.35
N THR A 152 4.05 -6.41 16.73
CA THR A 152 5.39 -6.73 17.26
C THR A 152 5.56 -6.17 18.67
N ARG A 153 6.19 -6.95 19.56
CA ARG A 153 6.50 -6.54 20.94
C ARG A 153 7.26 -5.22 21.03
N ALA A 154 8.17 -4.97 20.10
CA ALA A 154 8.93 -3.71 20.05
C ALA A 154 8.02 -2.48 19.86
N ARG A 155 6.88 -2.65 19.19
CA ARG A 155 5.89 -1.60 19.00
C ARG A 155 5.04 -1.44 20.26
N VAL A 156 4.52 -2.54 20.78
CA VAL A 156 3.72 -2.53 22.02
C VAL A 156 4.52 -1.95 23.19
N SER A 157 5.79 -2.34 23.35
CA SER A 157 6.67 -1.80 24.41
C SER A 157 6.92 -0.30 24.25
N ARG A 158 7.07 0.20 23.01
CA ARG A 158 7.18 1.64 22.74
C ARG A 158 5.90 2.38 23.09
N ASP A 159 4.74 1.83 22.74
CA ASP A 159 3.45 2.44 23.03
C ASP A 159 3.16 2.44 24.55
N VAL A 160 3.50 1.34 25.24
CA VAL A 160 3.41 1.24 26.70
C VAL A 160 4.37 2.22 27.39
N ALA A 161 5.60 2.36 26.88
CA ALA A 161 6.55 3.35 27.40
C ALA A 161 6.02 4.78 27.25
N ASN A 162 5.53 5.12 26.05
CA ASN A 162 4.93 6.44 25.78
C ASN A 162 3.67 6.71 26.63
N ALA A 163 2.87 5.68 26.92
CA ALA A 163 1.67 5.81 27.73
C ALA A 163 1.97 5.98 29.23
N ASN A 164 2.98 5.27 29.73
CA ASN A 164 3.38 5.34 31.15
C ASN A 164 4.18 6.59 31.47
N ASP A 165 4.81 7.19 30.46
CA ASP A 165 5.63 8.37 30.63
C ASP A 165 5.46 9.35 29.46
N PRO A 166 4.34 10.09 29.41
CA PRO A 166 4.06 11.06 28.35
C PRO A 166 5.02 12.25 28.36
N PHE A 167 5.84 12.42 29.42
CA PHE A 167 6.77 13.53 29.61
C PHE A 167 8.27 13.11 29.59
N GLY A 168 8.57 11.83 29.33
CA GLY A 168 9.95 11.34 29.14
C GLY A 168 10.82 11.37 30.40
N GLN A 169 10.23 11.28 31.60
CA GLN A 169 10.92 11.39 32.89
C GLN A 169 11.05 10.07 33.68
N GLY A 170 10.54 8.95 33.16
CA GLY A 170 10.41 7.67 33.86
C GLY A 170 11.33 6.57 33.35
N ASP A 171 11.98 5.86 34.28
CA ASP A 171 12.77 4.65 34.02
C ASP A 171 11.93 3.62 33.25
N ALA A 172 12.45 3.16 32.11
CA ALA A 172 11.80 2.18 31.24
C ALA A 172 11.69 0.83 31.97
N GLY A 173 10.63 0.66 32.75
CA GLY A 173 10.29 -0.59 33.40
C GLY A 173 10.20 -1.70 32.35
N SER A 174 11.15 -2.63 32.41
CA SER A 174 11.18 -3.82 31.56
C SER A 174 9.82 -4.54 31.65
N VAL A 175 9.08 -4.56 30.54
CA VAL A 175 7.81 -5.29 30.42
C VAL A 175 8.11 -6.78 30.35
N SER A 176 8.46 -7.37 31.50
CA SER A 176 8.73 -8.79 31.68
C SER A 176 7.41 -9.52 31.83
N GLY A 177 6.88 -10.06 30.72
CA GLY A 177 5.66 -10.87 30.77
C GLY A 177 4.88 -11.03 29.46
N LEU A 178 5.38 -10.56 28.32
CA LEU A 178 4.69 -10.79 27.04
C LEU A 178 4.84 -12.26 26.61
N ASP A 179 3.71 -12.93 26.36
CA ASP A 179 3.63 -14.33 25.91
C ASP A 179 4.46 -14.55 24.63
N GLN A 180 5.34 -15.56 24.64
CA GLN A 180 6.15 -15.92 23.47
C GLN A 180 5.41 -16.94 22.63
N TYR A 181 5.12 -16.56 21.39
CA TYR A 181 4.49 -17.46 20.44
C TYR A 181 5.50 -18.48 19.91
N PRO A 182 5.10 -19.74 19.71
CA PRO A 182 5.97 -20.75 19.12
C PRO A 182 6.34 -20.35 17.69
N LEU A 183 7.64 -20.36 17.38
CA LEU A 183 8.17 -19.84 16.10
C LEU A 183 7.64 -20.61 14.88
N GLY A 184 7.35 -21.91 15.01
CA GLY A 184 6.89 -22.73 13.90
C GLY A 184 5.50 -22.34 13.36
N SER A 185 4.64 -21.76 14.21
CA SER A 185 3.32 -21.25 13.83
C SER A 185 3.26 -19.73 13.76
N THR A 186 4.41 -19.05 13.80
CA THR A 186 4.50 -17.59 13.78
C THR A 186 4.98 -17.12 12.42
N TYR A 187 4.33 -16.10 11.88
CA TYR A 187 4.64 -15.51 10.58
C TYR A 187 4.82 -14.00 10.73
N PHE A 188 5.84 -13.45 10.08
CA PHE A 188 6.08 -12.01 10.01
C PHE A 188 5.46 -11.44 8.74
N LEU A 189 4.51 -10.52 8.91
CA LEU A 189 3.96 -9.72 7.82
C LEU A 189 4.80 -8.44 7.70
N GLN A 190 5.52 -8.30 6.60
CA GLN A 190 6.35 -7.12 6.31
C GLN A 190 5.83 -6.44 5.05
N GLY A 191 6.08 -5.14 4.93
CA GLY A 191 5.73 -4.46 3.69
C GLY A 191 6.54 -3.21 3.41
N THR A 192 6.45 -2.77 2.16
CA THR A 192 7.04 -1.53 1.67
C THR A 192 5.98 -0.79 0.87
N PHE A 193 5.71 0.45 1.27
CA PHE A 193 4.81 1.35 0.57
C PHE A 193 5.65 2.32 -0.25
N SER A 194 5.53 2.29 -1.58
CA SER A 194 6.36 3.09 -2.50
C SER A 194 5.52 3.84 -3.52
N GLU A 195 6.05 4.94 -4.04
CA GLU A 195 5.36 5.83 -4.98
C GLU A 195 6.17 5.94 -6.27
N LEU A 196 5.53 5.65 -7.39
CA LEU A 196 6.05 5.96 -8.72
C LEU A 196 5.33 7.20 -9.27
N SER A 197 6.04 8.32 -9.30
CA SER A 197 5.54 9.55 -9.93
C SER A 197 5.86 9.56 -11.43
N ARG A 198 4.87 9.84 -12.29
CA ARG A 198 5.07 9.99 -13.75
C ARG A 198 4.40 11.27 -14.27
N GLY A 199 4.98 11.84 -15.31
CA GLY A 199 4.45 13.01 -16.02
C GLY A 199 4.35 14.26 -15.15
N GLY A 200 5.45 14.72 -14.54
CA GLY A 200 5.44 15.99 -13.80
C GLY A 200 4.52 16.00 -12.56
N SER A 201 4.32 14.85 -11.91
CA SER A 201 3.47 14.68 -10.73
C SER A 201 1.95 14.72 -10.95
N PHE A 202 1.47 14.80 -12.20
CA PHE A 202 0.03 14.66 -12.52
C PHE A 202 -0.52 13.25 -12.27
N GLN A 203 0.35 12.23 -12.23
CA GLN A 203 -0.06 10.88 -11.90
C GLN A 203 0.92 10.23 -10.93
N SER A 204 0.37 9.59 -9.90
CA SER A 204 1.14 8.75 -8.98
C SER A 204 0.57 7.35 -8.95
N THR A 205 1.47 6.37 -8.99
CA THR A 205 1.14 4.97 -8.77
C THR A 205 1.72 4.57 -7.43
N TYR A 206 0.86 4.23 -6.48
CA TYR A 206 1.26 3.69 -5.19
C TYR A 206 1.37 2.19 -5.30
N LEU A 207 2.45 1.65 -4.74
CA LEU A 207 2.76 0.24 -4.70
C LEU A 207 2.87 -0.16 -3.24
N PHE A 208 2.15 -1.20 -2.84
CA PHE A 208 2.30 -1.82 -1.54
C PHE A 208 2.76 -3.24 -1.73
N ASP A 209 4.07 -3.43 -1.53
CA ASP A 209 4.70 -4.73 -1.55
C ASP A 209 4.56 -5.35 -0.16
N VAL A 210 4.03 -6.56 -0.10
CA VAL A 210 3.77 -7.27 1.15
C VAL A 210 4.37 -8.66 1.07
N THR A 211 5.05 -9.07 2.12
CA THR A 211 5.59 -10.43 2.28
C THR A 211 5.15 -11.03 3.61
N LEU A 212 4.86 -12.32 3.60
CA LEU A 212 4.61 -13.13 4.79
C LEU A 212 5.71 -14.17 4.91
N THR A 213 6.45 -14.14 6.01
CA THR A 213 7.62 -15.00 6.21
C THR A 213 7.45 -15.87 7.45
N ASN A 214 7.66 -17.18 7.36
CA ASN A 214 7.62 -18.06 8.53
C ASN A 214 8.81 -17.75 9.47
N ALA A 215 8.53 -17.61 10.77
CA ALA A 215 9.53 -17.17 11.75
C ALA A 215 10.61 -18.23 12.02
N GLN A 216 10.28 -19.52 11.90
CA GLN A 216 11.24 -20.62 12.10
C GLN A 216 12.08 -20.89 10.85
N THR A 217 11.43 -21.08 9.70
CA THR A 217 12.12 -21.50 8.46
C THR A 217 12.69 -20.34 7.66
N ARG A 218 12.23 -19.10 7.92
CA ARG A 218 12.52 -17.90 7.12
C ARG A 218 12.05 -17.99 5.67
N GLU A 219 11.14 -18.91 5.38
CA GLU A 219 10.53 -19.06 4.06
C GLU A 219 9.48 -17.98 3.84
N ILE A 220 9.51 -17.34 2.66
CA ILE A 220 8.47 -16.42 2.21
C ILE A 220 7.32 -17.27 1.66
N VAL A 221 6.26 -17.41 2.45
CA VAL A 221 5.07 -18.21 2.08
C VAL A 221 4.07 -17.43 1.25
N TYR A 222 4.19 -16.09 1.23
CA TYR A 222 3.37 -15.20 0.44
C TYR A 222 4.13 -13.92 0.10
N ALA A 223 3.99 -13.47 -1.14
CA ALA A 223 4.48 -12.18 -1.58
C ALA A 223 3.50 -11.61 -2.61
N LYS A 224 3.09 -10.36 -2.46
CA LYS A 224 2.20 -9.70 -3.39
C LYS A 224 2.48 -8.20 -3.45
N GLN A 225 2.30 -7.64 -4.64
CA GLN A 225 2.29 -6.20 -4.87
C GLN A 225 0.86 -5.76 -5.13
N ILE A 226 0.35 -4.84 -4.32
CA ILE A 226 -0.96 -4.21 -4.48
C ILE A 226 -0.73 -2.82 -5.07
N VAL A 227 -1.49 -2.47 -6.10
CA VAL A 227 -1.23 -1.26 -6.90
C VAL A 227 -2.47 -0.36 -6.91
N ALA A 228 -2.28 0.92 -6.59
CA ALA A 228 -3.29 1.96 -6.80
C ALA A 228 -2.75 3.10 -7.65
N LYS A 229 -3.63 3.71 -8.43
CA LYS A 229 -3.32 4.87 -9.25
C LYS A 229 -4.15 6.06 -8.77
N GLN A 230 -3.47 7.18 -8.56
CA GLN A 230 -4.07 8.48 -8.30
C GLN A 230 -3.77 9.41 -9.47
N LEU A 231 -4.80 10.00 -10.03
CA LEU A 231 -4.69 11.15 -10.93
C LEU A 231 -4.77 12.42 -10.06
N ARG A 232 -3.82 13.34 -10.24
CA ARG A 232 -3.79 14.66 -9.60
C ARG A 232 -4.30 15.71 -10.57
#